data_AF-A0AAU6MIP7-F1
#
_entry.id   AF-A0AAU6MIP7-F1
#
_cell.length_a   1.000
_cell.length_b   1.000
_cell.length_c   1.000
_cell.angle_alpha   90.00
_cell.angle_beta   90.00
_cell.angle_gamma   90.00
#
_symmetry.space_group_name_H-M   'P 1'
#
loop_
_entity.id
_entity.type
_entity.pdbx_description
1 polymer ?
#
loop_
_entity_poly.entity_id
_entity_poly.type
_entity_poly.pdbx_seq_one_letter_code
_entity_poly.pdbx_strand_id
1 'polypeptide(L)'
;MTTWPSPARPDTEQDSEVTHMAPACPDIPIVVLPSDNTVSCRTAPAAPVRAALTAAVDALTHLQDQLLDPKGAGPALPEALDAAVARTGRLAAEAAVAPMDTASLIPIVPNHDYFGVRTAHIDDAYRVSEISTVIARTLADLRGARLDLNDQAAEVRAMVLILKGLSPQDGSPAPEPPAAAPAERTPYRVGDDELTRWVITHHFYFVLNLAAAAAVSRATAALADQDRDTAVTALREAAVLVRGFTAAMIHSGDMSSACYDAMVRPTMQPPAVPTALTGRTQPEHKAFRKAMRKLVAVSAEPYAELAAAEPEIALARDILLDADLQDIERHVVITAALVGDDQSIVQGDEAAESAIAILRIMRHVRATAYYDLMRFGDGVEIVPRTAIRPVPSRGSAASPQSTVG
;
A
#
# COMPACT_ATOMS: atom_id res chain seq x y z
N MET A 1 24.51 67.02 -19.29
CA MET A 1 25.60 66.32 -18.60
C MET A 1 25.53 66.72 -17.13
N THR A 2 24.87 65.91 -16.31
CA THR A 2 24.62 66.22 -14.90
C THR A 2 24.72 64.90 -14.14
N THR A 3 25.80 64.74 -13.39
CA THR A 3 26.14 63.55 -12.59
C THR A 3 25.46 63.62 -11.24
N TRP A 4 24.79 62.54 -10.84
CA TRP A 4 24.25 62.33 -9.50
C TRP A 4 25.22 61.46 -8.67
N PRO A 5 25.42 61.74 -7.37
CA PRO A 5 26.30 60.94 -6.51
C PRO A 5 25.59 59.70 -6.00
N SER A 6 26.34 58.59 -5.93
CA SER A 6 25.90 57.30 -5.39
C SER A 6 26.01 57.30 -3.86
N PRO A 7 24.99 56.88 -3.10
CA PRO A 7 25.10 56.75 -1.65
C PRO A 7 25.79 55.43 -1.28
N ALA A 8 26.69 55.51 -0.29
CA ALA A 8 27.39 54.38 0.30
C ALA A 8 26.41 53.39 0.95
N ARG A 9 26.66 52.09 0.76
CA ARG A 9 25.96 51.00 1.45
C ARG A 9 26.53 50.85 2.87
N PRO A 10 25.69 50.68 3.90
CA PRO A 10 26.15 50.26 5.22
C PRO A 10 26.46 48.77 5.22
N ASP A 11 27.61 48.40 5.78
CA ASP A 11 27.96 47.02 6.13
C ASP A 11 27.09 46.59 7.32
N THR A 12 26.05 45.80 7.04
CA THR A 12 25.33 45.02 8.05
C THR A 12 25.89 43.60 8.04
N GLU A 13 26.75 43.29 9.01
CA GLU A 13 27.00 41.91 9.46
C GLU A 13 25.66 41.34 9.92
N GLN A 14 25.01 40.57 9.04
CA GLN A 14 23.93 39.67 9.43
C GLN A 14 24.58 38.40 9.98
N ASP A 15 24.57 38.27 11.30
CA ASP A 15 24.74 36.98 11.97
C ASP A 15 23.77 36.00 11.33
N SER A 16 24.33 35.10 10.52
CA SER A 16 23.59 34.05 9.84
C SER A 16 23.24 33.01 10.89
N GLU A 17 22.13 33.23 11.58
CA GLU A 17 21.51 32.24 12.45
C GLU A 17 21.31 30.97 11.60
N VAL A 18 22.15 29.96 11.83
CA VAL A 18 22.04 28.67 11.17
C VAL A 18 20.77 28.04 11.74
N THR A 19 19.63 28.36 11.13
CA THR A 19 18.36 27.72 11.41
C THR A 19 18.57 26.24 11.12
N HIS A 20 18.76 25.44 12.17
CA HIS A 20 18.78 23.99 12.06
C HIS A 20 17.44 23.57 11.46
N MET A 21 17.45 23.33 10.15
CA MET A 21 16.28 22.79 9.46
C MET A 21 15.94 21.47 10.12
N ALA A 22 14.70 21.34 10.59
CA ALA A 22 14.20 20.09 11.11
C ALA A 22 14.44 18.99 10.07
N PRO A 23 14.86 17.78 10.48
CA PRO A 23 15.09 16.69 9.55
C PRO A 23 13.81 16.41 8.74
N ALA A 24 13.97 16.16 7.44
CA ALA A 24 12.86 15.97 6.50
C ALA A 24 12.05 14.68 6.78
N CYS A 25 12.53 13.79 7.62
CA CYS A 25 11.84 12.55 7.97
C CYS A 25 11.95 12.33 9.48
N PRO A 26 10.89 11.82 10.14
CA PRO A 26 10.96 11.40 11.53
C PRO A 26 12.08 10.38 11.72
N ASP A 27 12.64 10.33 12.93
CA ASP A 27 13.67 9.37 13.31
C ASP A 27 13.05 7.96 13.41
N ILE A 28 12.85 7.33 12.26
CA ILE A 28 12.33 5.98 12.09
C ILE A 28 13.50 5.08 11.69
N PRO A 29 13.67 3.91 12.33
CA PRO A 29 14.76 3.01 11.98
C PRO A 29 14.69 2.59 10.51
N ILE A 30 15.84 2.67 9.84
CA ILE A 30 16.01 2.31 8.43
C ILE A 30 15.52 0.89 8.19
N VAL A 31 14.79 0.71 7.09
CA VAL A 31 14.35 -0.60 6.58
C VAL A 31 15.26 -1.03 5.45
N VAL A 32 15.72 -2.28 5.47
CA VAL A 32 16.52 -2.85 4.39
C VAL A 32 15.66 -3.85 3.59
N LEU A 33 15.28 -3.45 2.39
CA LEU A 33 14.54 -4.32 1.45
C LEU A 33 15.51 -5.22 0.65
N PRO A 34 15.07 -6.42 0.25
CA PRO A 34 15.91 -7.34 -0.49
C PRO A 34 16.15 -6.84 -1.93
N SER A 35 17.42 -6.81 -2.36
CA SER A 35 17.80 -6.37 -3.71
C SER A 35 17.30 -7.28 -4.83
N ASP A 36 16.91 -8.52 -4.51
CA ASP A 36 16.29 -9.47 -5.44
C ASP A 36 14.76 -9.30 -5.51
N ASN A 37 14.20 -8.29 -4.84
CA ASN A 37 12.77 -7.97 -4.79
C ASN A 37 11.90 -9.10 -4.21
N THR A 38 12.49 -10.10 -3.53
CA THR A 38 11.76 -11.26 -3.01
C THR A 38 11.46 -11.08 -1.53
N VAL A 39 10.16 -11.07 -1.17
CA VAL A 39 9.69 -10.94 0.22
C VAL A 39 9.47 -12.28 0.92
N SER A 40 9.41 -13.39 0.19
CA SER A 40 9.27 -14.73 0.77
C SER A 40 10.62 -15.35 1.13
N CYS A 41 10.63 -16.33 2.04
CA CYS A 41 11.83 -17.10 2.39
C CYS A 41 11.90 -18.42 1.63
N ARG A 42 13.11 -18.95 1.48
CA ARG A 42 13.39 -20.26 0.84
C ARG A 42 13.61 -21.35 1.88
N THR A 43 14.09 -20.96 3.06
CA THR A 43 14.37 -21.82 4.20
C THR A 43 13.38 -21.54 5.32
N ALA A 44 13.06 -22.57 6.10
CA ALA A 44 12.20 -22.41 7.27
C ALA A 44 12.98 -21.69 8.39
N PRO A 45 12.36 -20.71 9.08
CA PRO A 45 13.02 -20.01 10.18
C PRO A 45 13.32 -20.94 11.36
N ALA A 46 14.22 -20.50 12.25
CA ALA A 46 14.53 -21.21 13.49
C ALA A 46 13.26 -21.49 14.32
N ALA A 47 13.27 -22.58 15.09
CA ALA A 47 12.06 -23.08 15.77
C ALA A 47 11.34 -22.03 16.66
N PRO A 48 12.01 -21.18 17.46
CA PRO A 48 11.34 -20.12 18.23
C PRO A 48 10.64 -19.10 17.34
N VAL A 49 11.32 -18.64 16.28
CA VAL A 49 10.78 -17.68 15.30
C VAL A 49 9.59 -18.29 14.56
N ARG A 50 9.68 -19.56 14.17
CA ARG A 50 8.58 -20.29 13.53
C ARG A 50 7.35 -20.36 14.43
N ALA A 51 7.53 -20.68 15.71
CA ALA A 51 6.43 -20.73 16.68
C ALA A 51 5.78 -19.34 16.88
N ALA A 52 6.60 -18.28 17.00
CA ALA A 52 6.10 -16.91 17.07
C ALA A 52 5.36 -16.49 15.80
N LEU A 53 5.84 -16.92 14.63
CA LEU A 53 5.23 -16.66 13.33
C LEU A 53 3.84 -17.32 13.23
N THR A 54 3.72 -18.59 13.62
CA THR A 54 2.41 -19.27 13.69
C THR A 54 1.45 -18.52 14.60
N ALA A 55 1.88 -18.15 15.82
CA ALA A 55 1.03 -17.41 16.75
C ALA A 55 0.59 -16.03 16.23
N ALA A 56 1.45 -15.34 15.47
CA ALA A 56 1.11 -14.06 14.84
C ALA A 56 0.10 -14.25 13.69
N VAL A 57 0.29 -15.28 12.84
CA VAL A 57 -0.64 -15.63 11.76
C VAL A 57 -2.02 -15.98 12.32
N ASP A 58 -2.09 -16.76 13.40
CA ASP A 58 -3.35 -17.15 14.02
C ASP A 58 -4.09 -15.93 14.59
N ALA A 59 -3.37 -15.04 15.29
CA ALA A 59 -3.96 -13.82 15.86
C ALA A 59 -4.46 -12.84 14.79
N LEU A 60 -3.70 -12.65 13.70
CA LEU A 60 -4.12 -11.81 12.57
C LEU A 60 -5.32 -12.42 11.83
N THR A 61 -5.35 -13.75 11.69
CA THR A 61 -6.50 -14.44 11.10
C THR A 61 -7.76 -14.23 11.95
N HIS A 62 -7.62 -14.37 13.28
CA HIS A 62 -8.73 -14.08 14.19
C HIS A 62 -9.19 -12.62 14.12
N LEU A 63 -8.26 -11.65 14.08
CA LEU A 63 -8.57 -10.24 13.88
C LEU A 63 -9.33 -10.02 12.57
N GLN A 64 -8.88 -10.64 11.47
CA GLN A 64 -9.57 -10.55 10.18
C GLN A 64 -11.01 -11.06 10.28
N ASP A 65 -11.25 -12.18 10.96
CA ASP A 65 -12.59 -12.73 11.17
C ASP A 65 -13.48 -11.78 11.98
N GLN A 66 -12.93 -11.09 12.98
CA GLN A 66 -13.68 -10.08 13.75
C GLN A 66 -14.00 -8.83 12.91
N LEU A 67 -13.09 -8.40 12.04
CA LEU A 67 -13.32 -7.26 11.14
C LEU A 67 -14.40 -7.56 10.10
N LEU A 68 -14.55 -8.82 9.70
CA LEU A 68 -15.49 -9.28 8.69
C LEU A 68 -16.75 -9.94 9.28
N ASP A 69 -16.99 -9.84 10.59
CA ASP A 69 -18.19 -10.41 11.21
C ASP A 69 -19.44 -9.78 10.57
N PRO A 70 -20.34 -10.56 9.93
CA PRO A 70 -21.55 -10.03 9.31
C PRO A 70 -22.53 -9.38 10.31
N LYS A 71 -22.35 -9.61 11.62
CA LYS A 71 -23.10 -8.95 12.69
C LYS A 71 -22.51 -7.58 13.07
N GLY A 72 -21.41 -7.18 12.44
CA GLY A 72 -20.66 -5.96 12.71
C GLY A 72 -19.58 -6.14 13.77
N ALA A 73 -18.71 -5.12 13.89
CA ALA A 73 -17.63 -5.07 14.87
C ALA A 73 -18.18 -5.19 16.30
N GLY A 74 -18.00 -6.36 16.90
CA GLY A 74 -18.40 -6.64 18.28
C GLY A 74 -17.40 -6.12 19.31
N PRO A 75 -17.71 -6.27 20.61
CA PRO A 75 -16.81 -5.88 21.71
C PRO A 75 -15.50 -6.67 21.74
N ALA A 76 -15.39 -7.78 21.00
CA ALA A 76 -14.18 -8.59 20.87
C ALA A 76 -13.14 -8.00 19.90
N LEU A 77 -13.52 -7.06 19.02
CA LEU A 77 -12.60 -6.51 18.02
C LEU A 77 -11.38 -5.82 18.65
N PRO A 78 -11.52 -4.94 19.68
CA PRO A 78 -10.36 -4.33 20.33
C PRO A 78 -9.42 -5.35 20.97
N GLU A 79 -9.96 -6.43 21.55
CA GLU A 79 -9.15 -7.51 22.14
C GLU A 79 -8.38 -8.29 21.07
N ALA A 80 -9.03 -8.61 19.94
CA ALA A 80 -8.38 -9.27 18.81
C ALA A 80 -7.25 -8.40 18.21
N LEU A 81 -7.46 -7.08 18.12
CA LEU A 81 -6.46 -6.14 17.65
C LEU A 81 -5.26 -6.06 18.59
N ASP A 82 -5.50 -5.94 19.89
CA ASP A 82 -4.44 -5.91 20.92
C ASP A 82 -3.65 -7.23 20.94
N ALA A 83 -4.34 -8.37 20.79
CA ALA A 83 -3.69 -9.67 20.66
C ALA A 83 -2.82 -9.74 19.40
N ALA A 84 -3.32 -9.29 18.24
CA ALA A 84 -2.55 -9.28 17.01
C ALA A 84 -1.30 -8.40 17.11
N VAL A 85 -1.42 -7.18 17.65
CA VAL A 85 -0.27 -6.27 17.92
C VAL A 85 0.76 -6.93 18.85
N ALA A 86 0.31 -7.54 19.94
CA ALA A 86 1.22 -8.20 20.88
C ALA A 86 1.96 -9.39 20.24
N ARG A 87 1.29 -10.16 19.38
CA ARG A 87 1.88 -11.34 18.73
C ARG A 87 2.83 -10.96 17.60
N THR A 88 2.50 -9.98 16.76
CA THR A 88 3.42 -9.50 15.72
C THR A 88 4.63 -8.78 16.32
N GLY A 89 4.44 -8.00 17.40
CA GLY A 89 5.55 -7.41 18.16
C GLY A 89 6.49 -8.46 18.75
N ARG A 90 5.96 -9.55 19.31
CA ARG A 90 6.78 -10.68 19.77
C ARG A 90 7.50 -11.37 18.61
N LEU A 91 6.84 -11.60 17.48
CA LEU A 91 7.49 -12.16 16.29
C LEU A 91 8.68 -11.30 15.85
N ALA A 92 8.51 -9.98 15.76
CA ALA A 92 9.58 -9.06 15.38
C ALA A 92 10.76 -9.12 16.37
N ALA A 93 10.49 -9.23 17.67
CA ALA A 93 11.53 -9.38 18.70
C ALA A 93 12.28 -10.72 18.59
N GLU A 94 11.57 -11.84 18.42
CA GLU A 94 12.18 -13.17 18.27
C GLU A 94 12.95 -13.31 16.95
N ALA A 95 12.48 -12.67 15.89
CA ALA A 95 13.13 -12.66 14.58
C ALA A 95 14.31 -11.69 14.48
N ALA A 96 14.56 -10.87 15.52
CA ALA A 96 15.56 -9.82 15.46
C ALA A 96 16.97 -10.39 15.23
N VAL A 97 17.59 -9.97 14.12
CA VAL A 97 19.00 -10.23 13.85
C VAL A 97 19.86 -8.99 14.12
N ALA A 98 21.19 -9.16 14.13
CA ALA A 98 22.12 -8.04 14.24
C ALA A 98 21.85 -7.01 13.12
N PRO A 99 21.73 -5.71 13.44
CA PRO A 99 21.55 -4.69 12.42
C PRO A 99 22.67 -4.71 11.38
N MET A 100 22.29 -4.59 10.11
CA MET A 100 23.25 -4.32 9.05
C MET A 100 23.81 -2.91 9.19
N ASP A 101 25.09 -2.70 8.85
CA ASP A 101 25.63 -1.35 8.70
C ASP A 101 25.03 -0.68 7.45
N THR A 102 24.02 0.16 7.69
CA THR A 102 23.30 0.87 6.63
C THR A 102 24.02 2.13 6.15
N ALA A 103 25.10 2.58 6.83
CA ALA A 103 25.80 3.81 6.45
C ALA A 103 26.46 3.71 5.07
N SER A 104 26.83 2.49 4.67
CA SER A 104 27.42 2.19 3.35
C SER A 104 26.37 1.92 2.26
N LEU A 105 25.09 1.74 2.63
CA LEU A 105 24.03 1.46 1.68
C LEU A 105 23.49 2.76 1.09
N ILE A 106 23.65 2.93 -0.22
CA ILE A 106 23.17 4.11 -0.95
C ILE A 106 21.71 3.88 -1.36
N PRO A 107 20.78 4.82 -1.07
CA PRO A 107 19.40 4.72 -1.54
C PRO A 107 19.35 4.74 -3.08
N ILE A 108 18.52 3.89 -3.69
CA ILE A 108 18.44 3.77 -5.15
C ILE A 108 17.77 5.00 -5.78
N VAL A 109 16.82 5.61 -5.07
CA VAL A 109 16.05 6.78 -5.50
C VAL A 109 15.84 7.76 -4.34
N PRO A 110 15.57 9.06 -4.60
CA PRO A 110 15.30 10.04 -3.54
C PRO A 110 14.19 9.62 -2.57
N ASN A 111 13.16 8.92 -3.06
CA ASN A 111 12.09 8.41 -2.20
C ASN A 111 12.63 7.41 -1.16
N HIS A 112 13.58 6.54 -1.52
CA HIS A 112 14.18 5.61 -0.58
C HIS A 112 14.96 6.35 0.51
N ASP A 113 15.61 7.46 0.16
CA ASP A 113 16.29 8.26 1.17
C ASP A 113 15.29 8.89 2.15
N TYR A 114 14.27 9.56 1.61
CA TYR A 114 13.20 10.17 2.41
C TYR A 114 12.49 9.16 3.33
N PHE A 115 12.10 8.00 2.81
CA PHE A 115 11.40 6.99 3.60
C PHE A 115 12.37 6.14 4.46
N GLY A 116 13.67 6.42 4.52
CA GLY A 116 14.60 5.59 5.31
C GLY A 116 14.67 4.14 4.82
N VAL A 117 14.60 3.92 3.52
CA VAL A 117 14.69 2.61 2.88
C VAL A 117 16.07 2.45 2.25
N ARG A 118 16.65 1.26 2.42
CA ARG A 118 17.86 0.81 1.72
C ARG A 118 17.59 -0.54 1.07
N THR A 119 18.47 -0.92 0.14
CA THR A 119 18.41 -2.24 -0.49
C THR A 119 19.74 -2.95 -0.35
N ALA A 120 19.71 -4.23 0.00
CA ALA A 120 20.91 -5.05 0.07
C ALA A 120 20.60 -6.50 -0.30
N HIS A 121 21.65 -7.27 -0.55
CA HIS A 121 21.53 -8.72 -0.54
C HIS A 121 21.39 -9.18 0.92
N ILE A 122 20.24 -9.76 1.25
CA ILE A 122 19.92 -10.22 2.60
C ILE A 122 19.56 -11.71 2.55
N ASP A 123 19.92 -12.45 3.60
CA ASP A 123 19.50 -13.83 3.77
C ASP A 123 18.06 -13.93 4.30
N ASP A 124 17.56 -15.16 4.44
CA ASP A 124 16.19 -15.40 4.89
C ASP A 124 15.99 -14.98 6.36
N ALA A 125 16.98 -15.08 7.23
CA ALA A 125 16.84 -14.68 8.63
C ALA A 125 16.67 -13.16 8.76
N TYR A 126 17.51 -12.40 8.05
CA TYR A 126 17.40 -10.94 7.98
C TYR A 126 16.10 -10.51 7.31
N ARG A 127 15.66 -11.23 6.26
CA ARG A 127 14.36 -10.99 5.61
C ARG A 127 13.18 -11.18 6.57
N VAL A 128 13.16 -12.25 7.38
CA VAL A 128 12.13 -12.46 8.41
C VAL A 128 12.17 -11.33 9.43
N SER A 129 13.35 -10.92 9.90
CA SER A 129 13.52 -9.81 10.85
C SER A 129 12.91 -8.50 10.33
N GLU A 130 13.27 -8.08 9.11
CA GLU A 130 12.84 -6.80 8.55
C GLU A 130 11.33 -6.80 8.25
N ILE A 131 10.83 -7.84 7.57
CA ILE A 131 9.42 -7.88 7.16
C ILE A 131 8.49 -8.01 8.36
N SER A 132 8.83 -8.82 9.35
CA SER A 132 8.03 -8.90 10.59
C SER A 132 8.05 -7.59 11.38
N THR A 133 9.17 -6.87 11.38
CA THR A 133 9.29 -5.55 12.00
C THR A 133 8.42 -4.51 11.30
N VAL A 134 8.42 -4.47 9.96
CA VAL A 134 7.53 -3.59 9.18
C VAL A 134 6.07 -3.89 9.51
N ILE A 135 5.66 -5.16 9.47
CA ILE A 135 4.27 -5.57 9.79
C ILE A 135 3.89 -5.19 11.22
N ALA A 136 4.77 -5.42 12.21
CA ALA A 136 4.50 -5.08 13.60
C ALA A 136 4.30 -3.57 13.81
N ARG A 137 5.11 -2.72 13.17
CA ARG A 137 4.97 -1.26 13.22
C ARG A 137 3.66 -0.79 12.59
N THR A 138 3.36 -1.28 11.38
CA THR A 138 2.13 -0.90 10.68
C THR A 138 0.89 -1.34 11.42
N LEU A 139 0.87 -2.56 11.99
CA LEU A 139 -0.27 -3.03 12.78
C LEU A 139 -0.44 -2.25 14.08
N ALA A 140 0.65 -1.81 14.71
CA ALA A 140 0.59 -0.97 15.90
C ALA A 140 -0.06 0.39 15.61
N ASP A 141 0.23 1.02 14.46
CA ASP A 141 -0.45 2.25 14.03
C ASP A 141 -1.90 2.02 13.58
N LEU A 142 -2.18 0.87 12.94
CA LEU A 142 -3.54 0.51 12.51
C LEU A 142 -4.54 0.55 13.68
N ARG A 143 -4.07 0.33 14.92
CA ARG A 143 -4.86 0.48 16.17
C ARG A 143 -5.49 1.86 16.33
N GLY A 144 -4.81 2.91 15.89
CA GLY A 144 -5.27 4.29 15.97
C GLY A 144 -5.80 4.86 14.64
N ALA A 145 -5.74 4.09 13.56
CA ALA A 145 -6.10 4.55 12.24
C ALA A 145 -7.62 4.44 11.97
N ARG A 146 -8.18 5.40 11.22
CA ARG A 146 -9.61 5.58 10.95
C ARG A 146 -10.02 5.03 9.59
N LEU A 147 -9.62 3.79 9.31
CA LEU A 147 -9.99 3.08 8.09
C LEU A 147 -11.36 2.44 8.23
N ASP A 148 -12.04 2.22 7.10
CA ASP A 148 -13.20 1.33 7.09
C ASP A 148 -12.80 -0.12 7.39
N LEU A 149 -13.73 -0.91 7.95
CA LEU A 149 -13.43 -2.27 8.41
C LEU A 149 -12.98 -3.20 7.27
N ASN A 150 -13.42 -2.96 6.03
CA ASN A 150 -13.01 -3.78 4.89
C ASN A 150 -11.57 -3.46 4.48
N ASP A 151 -11.18 -2.19 4.51
CA ASP A 151 -9.80 -1.76 4.26
C ASP A 151 -8.87 -2.33 5.34
N GLN A 152 -9.24 -2.23 6.63
CA GLN A 152 -8.49 -2.87 7.71
C GLN A 152 -8.37 -4.40 7.50
N ALA A 153 -9.47 -5.06 7.14
CA ALA A 153 -9.46 -6.50 6.88
C ALA A 153 -8.59 -6.88 5.68
N ALA A 154 -8.57 -6.05 4.62
CA ALA A 154 -7.74 -6.26 3.45
C ALA A 154 -6.24 -6.13 3.80
N GLU A 155 -5.87 -5.13 4.58
CA GLU A 155 -4.49 -4.92 5.05
C GLU A 155 -4.03 -6.09 5.96
N VAL A 156 -4.85 -6.47 6.94
CA VAL A 156 -4.60 -7.61 7.84
C VAL A 156 -4.48 -8.92 7.06
N ARG A 157 -5.36 -9.16 6.09
CA ARG A 157 -5.30 -10.36 5.23
C ARG A 157 -3.99 -10.42 4.43
N ALA A 158 -3.52 -9.27 3.95
CA ALA A 158 -2.25 -9.21 3.23
C ALA A 158 -1.05 -9.45 4.17
N MET A 159 -1.10 -8.97 5.43
CA MET A 159 -0.11 -9.30 6.46
C MET A 159 -0.06 -10.82 6.71
N VAL A 160 -1.21 -11.48 6.85
CA VAL A 160 -1.29 -12.95 6.99
C VAL A 160 -0.60 -13.66 5.82
N LEU A 161 -0.89 -13.22 4.59
CA LEU A 161 -0.31 -13.83 3.39
C LEU A 161 1.22 -13.65 3.33
N ILE A 162 1.72 -12.45 3.65
CA ILE A 162 3.17 -12.18 3.70
C ILE A 162 3.84 -13.02 4.77
N LEU A 163 3.30 -13.07 6.00
CA LEU A 163 3.88 -13.86 7.09
C LEU A 163 3.91 -15.36 6.78
N LYS A 164 2.89 -15.90 6.11
CA LYS A 164 2.92 -17.30 5.62
C LYS A 164 4.07 -17.53 4.63
N GLY A 165 4.35 -16.56 3.76
CA GLY A 165 5.48 -16.60 2.82
C GLY A 165 6.87 -16.58 3.47
N LEU A 166 6.98 -16.22 4.76
CA LEU A 166 8.23 -16.24 5.53
C LEU A 166 8.56 -17.62 6.12
N SER A 167 7.64 -18.59 6.06
CA SER A 167 7.84 -19.94 6.58
C SER A 167 7.36 -21.00 5.57
N PRO A 168 8.13 -21.26 4.50
CA PRO A 168 7.77 -22.28 3.50
C PRO A 168 7.60 -23.66 4.16
N GLN A 169 6.51 -24.36 3.86
CA GLN A 169 6.20 -25.67 4.46
C GLN A 169 7.23 -26.75 4.10
N ASP A 170 7.72 -26.72 2.85
CA ASP A 170 8.68 -27.68 2.31
C ASP A 170 10.13 -27.17 2.37
N GLY A 171 10.37 -26.03 3.03
CA GLY A 171 11.71 -25.45 3.13
C GLY A 171 12.60 -26.27 4.05
N SER A 172 13.83 -26.56 3.61
CA SER A 172 14.86 -27.05 4.52
C SER A 172 15.01 -26.09 5.71
N PRO A 173 15.20 -26.60 6.94
CA PRO A 173 15.44 -25.75 8.08
C PRO A 173 16.66 -24.88 7.81
N ALA A 174 16.56 -23.59 8.13
CA ALA A 174 17.71 -22.70 8.09
C ALA A 174 18.82 -23.29 8.98
N PRO A 175 20.09 -23.22 8.56
CA PRO A 175 21.19 -23.61 9.42
C PRO A 175 21.09 -22.85 10.74
N GLU A 176 21.29 -23.55 11.84
CA GLU A 176 21.26 -22.94 13.17
C GLU A 176 22.32 -21.83 13.18
N PRO A 177 21.93 -20.56 13.40
CA PRO A 177 22.91 -19.49 13.44
C PRO A 177 23.92 -19.81 14.54
N PRO A 178 25.21 -19.46 14.36
CA PRO A 178 26.16 -19.55 15.46
C PRO A 178 25.57 -18.81 16.66
N ALA A 179 25.77 -19.34 17.86
CA ALA A 179 25.24 -18.79 19.11
C ALA A 179 25.78 -17.37 19.35
N ALA A 180 25.21 -16.40 18.64
CA ALA A 180 25.40 -15.00 18.85
C ALA A 180 24.49 -14.60 20.01
N ALA A 181 24.99 -13.73 20.89
CA ALA A 181 24.14 -13.13 21.89
C ALA A 181 22.95 -12.47 21.17
N PRO A 182 21.71 -12.63 21.69
CA PRO A 182 20.56 -11.96 21.12
C PRO A 182 20.87 -10.48 21.02
N ALA A 183 20.75 -9.91 19.81
CA ALA A 183 20.95 -8.49 19.63
C ALA A 183 19.87 -7.76 20.44
N GLU A 184 20.25 -7.05 21.49
CA GLU A 184 19.33 -6.17 22.22
C GLU A 184 18.93 -5.01 21.31
N ARG A 185 17.89 -5.22 20.50
CA ARG A 185 17.18 -4.14 19.83
C ARG A 185 16.08 -3.68 20.77
N THR A 186 16.22 -2.45 21.28
CA THR A 186 15.08 -1.79 21.94
C THR A 186 13.95 -1.68 20.93
N PRO A 187 12.74 -2.19 21.21
CA PRO A 187 11.62 -2.08 20.28
C PRO A 187 11.36 -0.61 19.95
N TYR A 188 11.33 -0.29 18.67
CA TYR A 188 10.91 1.03 18.23
C TYR A 188 9.44 1.23 18.57
N ARG A 189 9.14 2.25 19.37
CA ARG A 189 7.78 2.65 19.66
C ARG A 189 7.29 3.55 18.53
N VAL A 190 6.27 3.10 17.83
CA VAL A 190 5.60 3.89 16.80
C VAL A 190 5.05 5.16 17.47
N GLY A 191 5.40 6.33 16.92
CA GLY A 191 4.84 7.61 17.32
C GLY A 191 3.38 7.72 16.88
N ASP A 192 2.60 8.50 17.64
CA ASP A 192 1.16 8.70 17.38
C ASP A 192 0.89 9.84 16.38
N ASP A 193 1.91 10.29 15.63
CA ASP A 193 1.82 11.41 14.68
C ASP A 193 1.65 10.97 13.22
N GLU A 194 1.01 11.81 12.43
CA GLU A 194 0.62 11.52 11.06
C GLU A 194 1.83 11.38 10.11
N LEU A 195 2.97 12.00 10.42
CA LEU A 195 4.18 11.86 9.61
C LEU A 195 4.86 10.51 9.88
N THR A 196 4.86 10.04 11.13
CA THR A 196 5.29 8.68 11.48
C THR A 196 4.41 7.65 10.78
N ARG A 197 3.08 7.78 10.87
CA ARG A 197 2.11 6.97 10.10
C ARG A 197 2.46 6.95 8.63
N TRP A 198 2.61 8.12 8.02
CA TRP A 198 2.96 8.27 6.61
C TRP A 198 4.16 7.40 6.24
N VAL A 199 5.24 7.45 7.00
CA VAL A 199 6.47 6.70 6.66
C VAL A 199 6.31 5.19 6.89
N ILE A 200 5.79 4.75 8.04
CA ILE A 200 5.71 3.31 8.36
C ILE A 200 4.71 2.56 7.48
N THR A 201 3.59 3.19 7.09
CA THR A 201 2.63 2.57 6.18
C THR A 201 3.22 2.51 4.77
N HIS A 202 4.07 3.46 4.38
CA HIS A 202 4.81 3.39 3.12
C HIS A 202 5.83 2.24 3.10
N HIS A 203 6.50 1.94 4.23
CA HIS A 203 7.34 0.74 4.33
C HIS A 203 6.55 -0.53 4.00
N PHE A 204 5.35 -0.67 4.58
CA PHE A 204 4.50 -1.83 4.30
C PHE A 204 3.96 -1.83 2.87
N TYR A 205 3.57 -0.66 2.35
CA TYR A 205 3.20 -0.49 0.95
C TYR A 205 4.31 -0.97 -0.01
N PHE A 206 5.58 -0.70 0.28
CA PHE A 206 6.71 -1.20 -0.51
C PHE A 206 6.82 -2.73 -0.46
N VAL A 207 6.72 -3.33 0.72
CA VAL A 207 6.70 -4.80 0.88
C VAL A 207 5.56 -5.42 0.08
N LEU A 208 4.35 -4.84 0.14
CA LEU A 208 3.19 -5.33 -0.59
C LEU A 208 3.34 -5.21 -2.12
N ASN A 209 3.93 -4.12 -2.62
CA ASN A 209 4.20 -3.98 -4.06
C ASN A 209 5.20 -5.04 -4.55
N LEU A 210 6.25 -5.34 -3.78
CA LEU A 210 7.19 -6.41 -4.09
C LEU A 210 6.52 -7.79 -4.06
N ALA A 211 5.71 -8.06 -3.03
CA ALA A 211 4.94 -9.29 -2.91
C ALA A 211 3.99 -9.49 -4.10
N ALA A 212 3.23 -8.45 -4.46
CA ALA A 212 2.30 -8.47 -5.58
C ALA A 212 3.03 -8.69 -6.91
N ALA A 213 4.16 -8.00 -7.13
CA ALA A 213 4.99 -8.19 -8.32
C ALA A 213 5.47 -9.65 -8.47
N ALA A 214 5.90 -10.27 -7.36
CA ALA A 214 6.31 -11.67 -7.34
C ALA A 214 5.14 -12.61 -7.64
N ALA A 215 3.98 -12.41 -7.01
CA ALA A 215 2.78 -13.22 -7.25
C ALA A 215 2.30 -13.14 -8.71
N VAL A 216 2.23 -11.93 -9.29
CA VAL A 216 1.88 -11.74 -10.71
C VAL A 216 2.90 -12.39 -11.64
N SER A 217 4.19 -12.33 -11.29
CA SER A 217 5.24 -12.97 -12.08
C SER A 217 5.16 -14.50 -12.04
N ARG A 218 4.83 -15.09 -10.87
CA ARG A 218 4.55 -16.53 -10.75
C ARG A 218 3.34 -16.95 -11.58
N ALA A 219 2.24 -16.20 -11.48
CA ALA A 219 1.04 -16.45 -12.29
C ALA A 219 1.37 -16.43 -13.79
N THR A 220 2.13 -15.43 -14.24
CA THR A 220 2.56 -15.30 -15.64
C THR A 220 3.41 -16.48 -16.10
N ALA A 221 4.34 -16.96 -15.27
CA ALA A 221 5.15 -18.13 -15.59
C ALA A 221 4.30 -19.41 -15.65
N ALA A 222 3.44 -19.62 -14.67
CA ALA A 222 2.56 -20.79 -14.62
C ALA A 222 1.58 -20.86 -15.81
N LEU A 223 1.06 -19.72 -16.28
CA LEU A 223 0.26 -19.65 -17.50
C LEU A 223 1.06 -20.09 -18.73
N ALA A 224 2.34 -19.68 -18.84
CA ALA A 224 3.21 -20.07 -19.95
C ALA A 224 3.55 -21.57 -19.91
N ASP A 225 3.70 -22.13 -18.70
CA ASP A 225 3.99 -23.55 -18.47
C ASP A 225 2.71 -24.42 -18.44
N GLN A 226 1.53 -23.83 -18.66
CA GLN A 226 0.22 -24.48 -18.58
C GLN A 226 -0.07 -25.14 -17.20
N ASP A 227 0.55 -24.63 -16.14
CA ASP A 227 0.27 -25.01 -14.75
C ASP A 227 -0.92 -24.20 -14.21
N ARG A 228 -2.11 -24.74 -14.43
CA ARG A 228 -3.39 -24.12 -14.04
C ARG A 228 -3.47 -23.83 -12.55
N ASP A 229 -3.12 -24.78 -11.69
CA ASP A 229 -3.32 -24.67 -10.25
C ASP A 229 -2.43 -23.58 -9.65
N THR A 230 -1.15 -23.54 -10.08
CA THR A 230 -0.22 -22.49 -9.68
C THR A 230 -0.68 -21.13 -10.22
N ALA A 231 -1.14 -21.06 -11.47
CA ALA A 231 -1.63 -19.81 -12.05
C ALA A 231 -2.83 -19.24 -11.26
N VAL A 232 -3.85 -20.06 -10.99
CA VAL A 232 -5.04 -19.64 -10.23
C VAL A 232 -4.66 -19.19 -8.82
N THR A 233 -3.82 -19.95 -8.13
CA THR A 233 -3.36 -19.62 -6.78
C THR A 233 -2.61 -18.28 -6.76
N ALA A 234 -1.63 -18.12 -7.66
CA ALA A 234 -0.81 -16.92 -7.72
C ALA A 234 -1.61 -15.67 -8.15
N LEU A 235 -2.62 -15.80 -9.02
CA LEU A 235 -3.54 -14.70 -9.37
C LEU A 235 -4.38 -14.26 -8.17
N ARG A 236 -4.94 -15.21 -7.41
CA ARG A 236 -5.72 -14.93 -6.20
C ARG A 236 -4.87 -14.29 -5.11
N GLU A 237 -3.63 -14.78 -4.92
CA GLU A 237 -2.66 -14.17 -4.01
C GLU A 237 -2.35 -12.73 -4.43
N ALA A 238 -2.06 -12.49 -5.71
CA ALA A 238 -1.81 -11.16 -6.23
C ALA A 238 -2.99 -10.22 -5.93
N ALA A 239 -4.24 -10.66 -6.13
CA ALA A 239 -5.40 -9.84 -5.85
C ALA A 239 -5.53 -9.46 -4.36
N VAL A 240 -5.22 -10.37 -3.45
CA VAL A 240 -5.18 -10.09 -2.00
C VAL A 240 -4.13 -9.01 -1.70
N LEU A 241 -2.94 -9.13 -2.28
CA LEU A 241 -1.85 -8.19 -2.07
C LEU A 241 -2.15 -6.81 -2.67
N VAL A 242 -2.83 -6.76 -3.83
CA VAL A 242 -3.29 -5.52 -4.45
C VAL A 242 -4.28 -4.78 -3.55
N ARG A 243 -5.31 -5.47 -3.07
CA ARG A 243 -6.25 -4.88 -2.11
C ARG A 243 -5.54 -4.44 -0.83
N GLY A 244 -4.57 -5.21 -0.37
CA GLY A 244 -3.73 -4.88 0.79
C GLY A 244 -2.95 -3.58 0.63
N PHE A 245 -2.29 -3.35 -0.51
CA PHE A 245 -1.56 -2.08 -0.70
C PHE A 245 -2.48 -0.90 -0.99
N THR A 246 -3.67 -1.13 -1.57
CA THR A 246 -4.69 -0.08 -1.65
C THR A 246 -5.14 0.34 -0.26
N ALA A 247 -5.39 -0.62 0.64
CA ALA A 247 -5.70 -0.33 2.04
C ALA A 247 -4.55 0.39 2.76
N ALA A 248 -3.29 -0.07 2.58
CA ALA A 248 -2.13 0.60 3.16
C ALA A 248 -1.94 2.05 2.64
N MET A 249 -2.34 2.33 1.40
CA MET A 249 -2.36 3.69 0.86
C MET A 249 -3.44 4.55 1.54
N ILE A 250 -4.63 4.00 1.77
CA ILE A 250 -5.69 4.67 2.54
C ILE A 250 -5.23 4.91 3.98
N HIS A 251 -4.57 3.91 4.59
CA HIS A 251 -3.96 4.00 5.90
C HIS A 251 -2.95 5.15 5.98
N SER A 252 -2.02 5.21 5.01
CA SER A 252 -1.04 6.29 4.93
C SER A 252 -1.68 7.67 4.83
N GLY A 253 -2.84 7.76 4.17
CA GLY A 253 -3.59 8.99 3.96
C GLY A 253 -4.62 9.28 5.04
N ASP A 254 -4.67 8.54 6.15
CA ASP A 254 -5.59 8.81 7.26
C ASP A 254 -5.15 10.05 8.06
N MET A 255 -5.36 11.21 7.46
CA MET A 255 -5.14 12.54 8.01
C MET A 255 -6.03 13.57 7.31
N SER A 256 -6.14 14.76 7.88
CA SER A 256 -6.82 15.87 7.19
C SER A 256 -5.91 16.49 6.13
N SER A 257 -6.50 17.12 5.11
CA SER A 257 -5.75 17.95 4.14
C SER A 257 -4.88 19.01 4.83
N ALA A 258 -5.42 19.70 5.84
CA ALA A 258 -4.66 20.69 6.60
C ALA A 258 -3.44 20.09 7.34
N CYS A 259 -3.58 18.87 7.89
CA CYS A 259 -2.45 18.15 8.48
C CYS A 259 -1.42 17.76 7.40
N TYR A 260 -1.87 17.21 6.28
CA TYR A 260 -1.00 16.83 5.17
C TYR A 260 -0.19 18.03 4.65
N ASP A 261 -0.83 19.17 4.38
CA ASP A 261 -0.16 20.39 3.90
C ASP A 261 0.79 21.00 4.94
N ALA A 262 0.51 20.86 6.23
CA ALA A 262 1.35 21.42 7.29
C ALA A 262 2.53 20.50 7.66
N MET A 263 2.33 19.18 7.68
CA MET A 263 3.26 18.23 8.30
C MET A 263 3.98 17.32 7.30
N VAL A 264 3.32 16.92 6.21
CA VAL A 264 3.82 15.88 5.29
C VAL A 264 4.29 16.48 3.97
N ARG A 265 3.43 17.24 3.28
CA ARG A 265 3.75 17.81 1.97
C ARG A 265 5.03 18.66 1.96
N PRO A 266 5.33 19.51 2.96
CA PRO A 266 6.54 20.32 2.97
C PRO A 266 7.83 19.52 3.07
N THR A 267 7.78 18.32 3.67
CA THR A 267 8.96 17.47 3.84
C THR A 267 9.31 16.69 2.58
N MET A 268 8.38 16.58 1.64
CA MET A 268 8.52 15.85 0.38
C MET A 268 8.94 16.74 -0.81
N GLN A 269 9.29 18.00 -0.55
CA GLN A 269 9.71 18.95 -1.58
C GLN A 269 10.94 19.77 -1.14
N PRO A 270 11.65 20.43 -2.07
CA PRO A 270 12.71 21.35 -1.71
C PRO A 270 12.22 22.45 -0.76
N PRO A 271 13.02 22.87 0.23
CA PRO A 271 14.41 22.46 0.49
C PRO A 271 14.58 21.21 1.36
N ALA A 272 13.51 20.59 1.87
CA ALA A 272 13.61 19.44 2.77
C ALA A 272 14.24 18.21 2.09
N VAL A 273 13.98 18.03 0.80
CA VAL A 273 14.62 17.04 -0.07
C VAL A 273 15.24 17.73 -1.29
N PRO A 274 16.30 17.16 -1.90
CA PRO A 274 16.98 17.79 -3.05
C PRO A 274 16.08 17.90 -4.29
N THR A 275 15.11 17.00 -4.43
CA THR A 275 14.14 16.98 -5.53
C THR A 275 12.78 16.59 -4.99
N ALA A 276 11.74 17.25 -5.51
CA ALA A 276 10.33 16.89 -5.27
C ALA A 276 10.10 15.38 -5.45
N LEU A 277 9.48 14.75 -4.44
CA LEU A 277 9.20 13.32 -4.46
C LEU A 277 7.94 13.02 -5.27
N THR A 278 7.92 11.85 -5.90
CA THR A 278 6.74 11.34 -6.62
C THR A 278 6.65 9.83 -6.52
N GLY A 279 5.44 9.28 -6.40
CA GLY A 279 5.23 7.83 -6.44
C GLY A 279 5.75 7.18 -7.74
N ARG A 280 5.87 7.94 -8.84
CA ARG A 280 6.34 7.44 -10.14
C ARG A 280 7.78 6.94 -10.12
N THR A 281 8.61 7.38 -9.17
CA THR A 281 10.02 6.96 -9.09
C THR A 281 10.22 5.69 -8.26
N GLN A 282 9.23 5.26 -7.47
CA GLN A 282 9.32 4.11 -6.55
C GLN A 282 9.61 2.79 -7.29
N PRO A 283 10.77 2.15 -7.04
CA PRO A 283 11.17 0.90 -7.71
C PRO A 283 10.17 -0.26 -7.53
N GLU A 284 9.60 -0.39 -6.33
CA GLU A 284 8.69 -1.47 -5.96
C GLU A 284 7.38 -1.37 -6.74
N HIS A 285 6.80 -0.17 -6.81
CA HIS A 285 5.61 0.07 -7.64
C HIS A 285 5.91 -0.16 -9.12
N LYS A 286 7.08 0.28 -9.63
CA LYS A 286 7.50 -0.01 -11.01
C LYS A 286 7.60 -1.51 -11.29
N ALA A 287 8.12 -2.29 -10.34
CA ALA A 287 8.20 -3.75 -10.46
C ALA A 287 6.81 -4.37 -10.61
N PHE A 288 5.86 -3.97 -9.77
CA PHE A 288 4.46 -4.42 -9.86
C PHE A 288 3.80 -4.01 -11.18
N ARG A 289 3.93 -2.74 -11.61
CA ARG A 289 3.40 -2.28 -12.91
C ARG A 289 4.01 -3.03 -14.10
N LYS A 290 5.31 -3.37 -14.03
CA LYS A 290 5.98 -4.18 -15.05
C LYS A 290 5.40 -5.60 -15.09
N ALA A 291 5.18 -6.23 -13.93
CA ALA A 291 4.60 -7.56 -13.84
C ALA A 291 3.17 -7.59 -14.42
N MET A 292 2.33 -6.60 -14.08
CA MET A 292 0.96 -6.51 -14.61
C MET A 292 0.89 -6.30 -16.12
N ARG A 293 1.76 -5.46 -16.70
CA ARG A 293 1.85 -5.34 -18.16
C ARG A 293 2.22 -6.67 -18.83
N LYS A 294 3.12 -7.45 -18.20
CA LYS A 294 3.49 -8.76 -18.70
C LYS A 294 2.32 -9.74 -18.63
N LEU A 295 1.60 -9.78 -17.50
CA LEU A 295 0.41 -10.63 -17.33
C LEU A 295 -0.64 -10.34 -18.40
N VAL A 296 -0.99 -9.07 -18.59
CA VAL A 296 -1.96 -8.65 -19.61
C VAL A 296 -1.53 -9.06 -21.01
N ALA A 297 -0.23 -8.97 -21.32
CA ALA A 297 0.29 -9.36 -22.62
C ALA A 297 0.26 -10.88 -22.85
N VAL A 298 0.47 -11.71 -21.81
CA VAL A 298 0.45 -13.18 -21.94
C VAL A 298 -0.93 -13.79 -21.80
N SER A 299 -1.90 -13.07 -21.22
CA SER A 299 -3.28 -13.50 -21.07
C SER A 299 -4.21 -12.43 -21.67
N ALA A 300 -4.07 -12.23 -22.97
CA ALA A 300 -4.80 -11.22 -23.73
C ALA A 300 -6.16 -11.72 -24.24
N GLU A 301 -6.51 -12.99 -24.01
CA GLU A 301 -7.76 -13.57 -24.45
C GLU A 301 -8.95 -12.85 -23.79
N PRO A 302 -10.01 -12.51 -24.55
CA PRO A 302 -11.21 -11.93 -23.97
C PRO A 302 -11.78 -12.78 -22.83
N TYR A 303 -12.38 -12.14 -21.82
CA TYR A 303 -12.93 -12.81 -20.64
C TYR A 303 -13.89 -13.93 -21.03
N ALA A 304 -14.79 -13.68 -21.99
CA ALA A 304 -15.79 -14.67 -22.40
C ALA A 304 -15.15 -15.95 -22.99
N GLU A 305 -14.08 -15.79 -23.77
CA GLU A 305 -13.34 -16.90 -24.37
C GLU A 305 -12.57 -17.68 -23.29
N LEU A 306 -11.84 -16.98 -22.43
CA LEU A 306 -11.10 -17.61 -21.34
C LEU A 306 -12.04 -18.27 -20.33
N ALA A 307 -13.21 -17.69 -20.05
CA ALA A 307 -14.19 -18.28 -19.12
C ALA A 307 -14.84 -19.55 -19.67
N ALA A 308 -15.00 -19.65 -20.99
CA ALA A 308 -15.51 -20.85 -21.64
C ALA A 308 -14.48 -22.00 -21.61
N ALA A 309 -13.19 -21.70 -21.73
CA ALA A 309 -12.11 -22.69 -21.74
C ALA A 309 -11.58 -23.03 -20.32
N GLU A 310 -11.30 -22.01 -19.52
CA GLU A 310 -10.61 -22.07 -18.22
C GLU A 310 -11.30 -21.14 -17.20
N PRO A 311 -12.51 -21.48 -16.72
CA PRO A 311 -13.35 -20.59 -15.91
C PRO A 311 -12.69 -20.09 -14.63
N GLU A 312 -11.86 -20.92 -13.98
CA GLU A 312 -11.18 -20.54 -12.74
C GLU A 312 -10.05 -19.54 -12.98
N ILE A 313 -9.32 -19.67 -14.10
CA ILE A 313 -8.28 -18.71 -14.49
C ILE A 313 -8.96 -17.38 -14.85
N ALA A 314 -10.03 -17.42 -15.64
CA ALA A 314 -10.80 -16.22 -16.01
C ALA A 314 -11.26 -15.45 -14.76
N LEU A 315 -11.85 -16.15 -13.79
CA LEU A 315 -12.32 -15.54 -12.54
C LEU A 315 -11.16 -15.00 -11.69
N ALA A 316 -10.06 -15.75 -11.56
CA ALA A 316 -8.92 -15.27 -10.78
C ALA A 316 -8.25 -14.04 -11.41
N ARG A 317 -8.14 -14.00 -12.75
CA ARG A 317 -7.67 -12.85 -13.51
C ARG A 317 -8.58 -11.65 -13.32
N ASP A 318 -9.90 -11.84 -13.47
CA ASP A 318 -10.93 -10.82 -13.28
C ASP A 318 -10.83 -10.15 -11.91
N ILE A 319 -10.71 -10.94 -10.82
CA ILE A 319 -10.57 -10.43 -9.45
C ILE A 319 -9.28 -9.59 -9.28
N LEU A 320 -8.17 -10.00 -9.89
CA LEU A 320 -6.92 -9.24 -9.85
C LEU A 320 -7.01 -7.92 -10.62
N LEU A 321 -7.58 -7.94 -11.82
CA LEU A 321 -7.73 -6.73 -12.63
C LEU A 321 -8.71 -5.74 -11.99
N ASP A 322 -9.80 -6.23 -11.38
CA ASP A 322 -10.73 -5.43 -10.57
C ASP A 322 -10.01 -4.77 -9.40
N ALA A 323 -9.22 -5.53 -8.64
CA ALA A 323 -8.43 -4.98 -7.54
C ALA A 323 -7.46 -3.87 -8.01
N ASP A 324 -6.86 -4.01 -9.20
CA ASP A 324 -5.95 -2.99 -9.76
C ASP A 324 -6.66 -1.72 -10.27
N LEU A 325 -7.92 -1.84 -10.68
CA LEU A 325 -8.75 -0.67 -11.00
C LEU A 325 -9.21 0.04 -9.73
N GLN A 326 -9.62 -0.72 -8.72
CA GLN A 326 -9.98 -0.18 -7.41
C GLN A 326 -8.81 0.57 -6.77
N ASP A 327 -7.57 0.07 -6.91
CA ASP A 327 -6.36 0.76 -6.48
C ASP A 327 -6.28 2.20 -7.02
N ILE A 328 -6.34 2.37 -8.35
CA ILE A 328 -6.18 3.70 -8.94
C ILE A 328 -7.40 4.61 -8.66
N GLU A 329 -8.58 4.04 -8.50
CA GLU A 329 -9.77 4.78 -8.09
C GLU A 329 -9.66 5.29 -6.65
N ARG A 330 -9.19 4.45 -5.73
CA ARG A 330 -8.94 4.84 -4.34
C ARG A 330 -7.81 5.86 -4.25
N HIS A 331 -6.76 5.72 -5.06
CA HIS A 331 -5.71 6.74 -5.18
C HIS A 331 -6.30 8.11 -5.56
N VAL A 332 -7.18 8.17 -6.57
CA VAL A 332 -7.87 9.41 -6.96
C VAL A 332 -8.64 10.01 -5.77
N VAL A 333 -9.36 9.20 -5.01
CA VAL A 333 -10.14 9.65 -3.84
C VAL A 333 -9.25 10.20 -2.73
N ILE A 334 -8.17 9.49 -2.38
CA ILE A 334 -7.22 9.92 -1.34
C ILE A 334 -6.54 11.22 -1.75
N THR A 335 -6.05 11.30 -3.00
CA THR A 335 -5.45 12.53 -3.52
C THR A 335 -6.45 13.68 -3.49
N ALA A 336 -7.71 13.45 -3.85
CA ALA A 336 -8.74 14.49 -3.75
C ALA A 336 -9.00 14.94 -2.31
N ALA A 337 -8.96 14.02 -1.34
CA ALA A 337 -9.15 14.34 0.07
C ALA A 337 -7.98 15.11 0.69
N LEU A 338 -6.74 14.84 0.25
CA LEU A 338 -5.53 15.45 0.83
C LEU A 338 -5.09 16.71 0.09
N VAL A 339 -5.16 16.70 -1.24
CA VAL A 339 -4.58 17.72 -2.14
C VAL A 339 -5.66 18.58 -2.78
N GLY A 340 -6.91 18.11 -2.87
CA GLY A 340 -7.97 18.83 -3.57
C GLY A 340 -7.64 19.04 -5.05
N ASP A 341 -7.99 20.21 -5.58
CA ASP A 341 -7.76 20.57 -6.99
C ASP A 341 -6.33 21.06 -7.28
N ASP A 342 -5.42 20.98 -6.31
CA ASP A 342 -4.03 21.40 -6.48
C ASP A 342 -3.24 20.50 -7.45
N GLN A 343 -2.08 21.03 -7.86
CA GLN A 343 -1.04 20.31 -8.57
C GLN A 343 -0.28 19.34 -7.66
N SER A 344 0.22 18.26 -8.23
CA SER A 344 1.18 17.36 -7.60
C SER A 344 2.50 18.09 -7.35
N ILE A 345 3.25 17.67 -6.32
CA ILE A 345 4.54 18.24 -5.93
C ILE A 345 5.55 18.31 -7.10
N VAL A 346 5.48 17.37 -8.03
CA VAL A 346 6.38 17.31 -9.20
C VAL A 346 5.87 18.04 -10.44
N GLN A 347 4.62 18.52 -10.41
CA GLN A 347 4.11 19.37 -11.47
C GLN A 347 4.66 20.77 -11.25
N GLY A 348 5.37 21.30 -12.24
CA GLY A 348 5.77 22.71 -12.21
C GLY A 348 4.57 23.63 -12.34
N ASP A 349 4.74 24.89 -11.96
CA ASP A 349 3.69 25.92 -11.92
C ASP A 349 2.90 26.06 -13.24
N GLU A 350 3.51 25.71 -14.37
CA GLU A 350 2.91 25.78 -15.71
C GLU A 350 1.99 24.59 -16.05
N ALA A 351 1.86 23.58 -15.19
CA ALA A 351 1.01 22.42 -15.47
C ALA A 351 -0.48 22.79 -15.43
N ALA A 352 -1.16 22.69 -16.56
CA ALA A 352 -2.58 23.05 -16.66
C ALA A 352 -3.54 22.09 -15.92
N GLU A 353 -3.10 20.86 -15.60
CA GLU A 353 -3.93 19.81 -15.02
C GLU A 353 -3.65 19.61 -13.52
N SER A 354 -4.67 19.33 -12.72
CA SER A 354 -4.50 18.96 -11.31
C SER A 354 -3.95 17.53 -11.14
N ALA A 355 -3.45 17.21 -9.95
CA ALA A 355 -2.98 15.85 -9.62
C ALA A 355 -4.10 14.81 -9.84
N ILE A 356 -5.33 15.16 -9.46
CA ILE A 356 -6.53 14.34 -9.66
C ILE A 356 -6.78 14.07 -11.16
N ALA A 357 -6.67 15.09 -12.01
CA ALA A 357 -6.92 14.96 -13.45
C ALA A 357 -5.97 13.94 -14.09
N ILE A 358 -4.67 14.02 -13.75
CA ILE A 358 -3.66 13.06 -14.21
C ILE A 358 -4.00 11.63 -13.73
N LEU A 359 -4.35 11.45 -12.45
CA LEU A 359 -4.71 10.13 -11.92
C LEU A 359 -5.98 9.57 -12.60
N ARG A 360 -6.97 10.41 -12.91
CA ARG A 360 -8.16 10.00 -13.68
C ARG A 360 -7.80 9.54 -15.09
N ILE A 361 -6.91 10.26 -15.78
CA ILE A 361 -6.39 9.82 -17.09
C ILE A 361 -5.72 8.45 -16.96
N MET A 362 -4.88 8.26 -15.95
CA MET A 362 -4.24 6.96 -15.69
C MET A 362 -5.27 5.84 -15.42
N ARG A 363 -6.33 6.13 -14.66
CA ARG A 363 -7.44 5.19 -14.42
C ARG A 363 -8.15 4.82 -15.72
N HIS A 364 -8.45 5.79 -16.59
CA HIS A 364 -9.09 5.52 -17.88
C HIS A 364 -8.21 4.68 -18.79
N VAL A 365 -6.91 4.97 -18.87
CA VAL A 365 -5.96 4.16 -19.64
C VAL A 365 -5.92 2.71 -19.14
N ARG A 366 -5.90 2.48 -17.81
CA ARG A 366 -5.97 1.12 -17.24
C ARG A 366 -7.29 0.43 -17.57
N ALA A 367 -8.43 1.11 -17.38
CA ALA A 367 -9.74 0.55 -17.65
C ALA A 367 -9.91 0.15 -19.13
N THR A 368 -9.45 0.99 -20.06
CA THR A 368 -9.45 0.66 -21.49
C THR A 368 -8.58 -0.55 -21.79
N ALA A 369 -7.39 -0.66 -21.16
CA ALA A 369 -6.51 -1.82 -21.35
C ALA A 369 -7.11 -3.14 -20.81
N TYR A 370 -8.04 -3.05 -19.86
CA TYR A 370 -8.70 -4.22 -19.26
C TYR A 370 -10.06 -4.53 -19.89
N TYR A 371 -10.56 -3.68 -20.79
CA TYR A 371 -11.95 -3.70 -21.26
C TYR A 371 -12.46 -5.09 -21.66
N ASP A 372 -11.69 -5.81 -22.50
CA ASP A 372 -12.09 -7.13 -22.96
C ASP A 372 -11.68 -8.27 -22.00
N LEU A 373 -10.85 -8.00 -21.00
CA LEU A 373 -10.20 -9.01 -20.16
C LEU A 373 -10.95 -9.34 -18.86
N MET A 374 -11.89 -8.50 -18.47
CA MET A 374 -12.70 -8.62 -17.25
C MET A 374 -14.20 -8.50 -17.55
N ARG A 375 -15.04 -8.81 -16.57
CA ARG A 375 -16.48 -8.59 -16.66
C ARG A 375 -16.78 -7.11 -16.43
N PHE A 376 -16.99 -6.36 -17.50
CA PHE A 376 -17.51 -4.99 -17.37
C PHE A 376 -19.03 -4.98 -17.25
N GLY A 377 -19.50 -4.46 -16.11
CA GLY A 377 -20.91 -4.33 -15.77
C GLY A 377 -21.49 -5.60 -15.15
N ASP A 378 -22.45 -5.42 -14.25
CA ASP A 378 -23.47 -6.44 -14.06
C ASP A 378 -24.17 -6.59 -15.40
N GLY A 379 -24.59 -7.78 -15.81
CA GLY A 379 -25.37 -8.01 -17.04
C GLY A 379 -26.77 -7.36 -17.00
N VAL A 380 -26.88 -6.14 -16.48
CA VAL A 380 -28.04 -5.29 -16.57
C VAL A 380 -28.23 -5.01 -18.05
N GLU A 381 -29.20 -5.71 -18.64
CA GLU A 381 -29.84 -5.23 -19.84
C GLU A 381 -30.20 -3.76 -19.58
N ILE A 382 -29.55 -2.84 -20.30
CA ILE A 382 -29.99 -1.45 -20.32
C ILE A 382 -31.32 -1.48 -21.04
N VAL A 383 -32.40 -1.66 -20.28
CA VAL A 383 -33.76 -1.62 -20.80
C VAL A 383 -33.91 -0.26 -21.50
N PRO A 384 -34.15 -0.24 -22.82
CA PRO A 384 -34.27 1.01 -23.55
C PRO A 384 -35.33 1.90 -22.87
N ARG A 385 -35.05 3.21 -22.73
CA ARG A 385 -35.98 4.17 -22.09
C ARG A 385 -37.42 4.09 -22.62
N THR A 386 -37.61 3.61 -23.84
CA THR A 386 -38.92 3.38 -24.48
C THR A 386 -39.74 2.25 -23.86
N ALA A 387 -39.13 1.32 -23.11
CA ALA A 387 -39.81 0.23 -22.42
C ALA A 387 -40.18 0.55 -20.96
N ILE A 388 -39.74 1.69 -20.43
CA ILE A 388 -40.19 2.18 -19.12
C ILE A 388 -41.60 2.72 -19.30
N ARG A 389 -42.62 1.90 -18.98
CA ARG A 389 -44.00 2.39 -18.88
C ARG A 389 -44.01 3.59 -17.93
N PRO A 390 -44.57 4.74 -18.33
CA PRO A 390 -44.68 5.88 -17.44
C PRO A 390 -45.40 5.42 -16.17
N VAL A 391 -44.78 5.67 -15.01
CA VAL A 391 -45.42 5.48 -13.73
C VAL A 391 -46.71 6.30 -13.77
N PRO A 392 -47.89 5.69 -13.58
CA PRO A 392 -49.14 6.43 -13.59
C PRO A 392 -48.99 7.54 -12.57
N SER A 393 -49.04 8.79 -13.05
CA SER A 393 -49.04 9.96 -12.19
C SER A 393 -50.10 9.70 -11.12
N ARG A 394 -49.69 9.69 -9.84
CA ARG A 394 -50.63 9.59 -8.73
C ARG A 394 -51.65 10.69 -8.97
N GLY A 395 -52.87 10.28 -9.31
CA GLY A 395 -53.98 11.20 -9.56
C GLY A 395 -54.00 12.20 -8.43
N SER A 396 -53.96 13.48 -8.82
CA SER A 396 -54.12 14.63 -7.95
C SER A 396 -55.22 14.31 -6.93
N ALA A 397 -54.83 14.09 -5.68
CA ALA A 397 -55.79 13.90 -4.60
C ALA A 397 -56.62 15.17 -4.54
N ALA A 398 -57.90 15.06 -4.91
CA ALA A 398 -58.83 16.16 -4.85
C ALA A 398 -58.81 16.76 -3.45
N SER A 399 -58.52 18.06 -3.37
CA SER A 399 -58.59 18.83 -2.14
C SER A 399 -59.98 18.69 -1.52
N PRO A 400 -60.09 18.39 -0.22
CA PRO A 400 -61.39 18.34 0.44
C PRO A 400 -62.02 19.74 0.43
N GLN A 401 -63.25 19.83 -0.10
CA GLN A 401 -64.06 21.04 -0.02
C GLN A 401 -64.39 21.34 1.44
N SER A 402 -63.95 22.51 1.90
CA SER A 402 -64.36 23.09 3.17
C SER A 402 -65.84 23.42 3.12
N THR A 403 -66.63 22.77 3.97
CA THR A 403 -68.02 23.17 4.28
C THR A 403 -68.00 23.88 5.63
N VAL A 404 -68.18 25.20 5.61
CA VAL A 404 -68.54 25.99 6.80
C VAL A 404 -69.54 27.05 6.38
N GLY A 405 -70.71 27.00 7.02
CA GLY A 405 -71.51 28.14 7.51
C GLY A 405 -71.96 29.20 6.52
#